data_AF-A0A9E2R9P7-F1
#
_entry.id   AF-A0A9E2R9P7-F1
#
_cell.length_a   1.000
_cell.length_b   1.000
_cell.length_c   1.000
_cell.angle_alpha   90.00
_cell.angle_beta   90.00
_cell.angle_gamma   90.00
#
_symmetry.space_group_name_H-M   'P 1'
#
loop_
_entity.id
_entity.type
_entity.pdbx_description
1 polymer ?
#
loop_
_entity_poly.entity_id
_entity_poly.type
_entity_poly.pdbx_seq_one_letter_code
_entity_poly.pdbx_strand_id
1 'polypeptide(L)'
;MNWALLRSSLAVSALSTVLAVVFGLAAALWLAGLDRRWRTALLALSAVALALPPFLVTNFWLDVLGFTGRWHRWFPLNIYSLGGTVWILALLTWPITLFLALGAWLRLDSTQLECDPALCGWPLVRWLLLPLARPALTQAAALTFALTLNNFAVPSILQVKVFPAELWVSFNTQFDYGAALELSWPLVIVPLSLLLWFRRRQVAWPQLDGGVASARLRRQLGRGWFGSSATVTIGALLTAVGFPLAQLMFANATWSELPAVWATGRGVLLHSFGYAAITATLCIGLALAGRRWRIGLILWIPFLVPGVLLGIALIFLFNRPLLAWLYQSVGIVILALTV
;
A
#
# COMPACT_ATOMS: atom_id res chain seq x y z
N MET A 1 15.16 -17.19 -17.27
CA MET A 1 13.86 -16.84 -16.64
C MET A 1 13.47 -17.94 -15.66
N ASN A 2 13.39 -17.64 -14.37
CA ASN A 2 12.97 -18.62 -13.38
C ASN A 2 11.42 -18.65 -13.25
N TRP A 3 10.79 -19.58 -13.95
CA TRP A 3 9.32 -19.72 -13.96
C TRP A 3 8.71 -20.02 -12.58
N ALA A 4 9.44 -20.72 -11.71
CA ALA A 4 8.97 -21.01 -10.37
C ALA A 4 8.86 -19.73 -9.52
N LEU A 5 9.86 -18.85 -9.61
CA LEU A 5 9.83 -17.55 -8.91
C LEU A 5 8.73 -16.64 -9.43
N LEU A 6 8.50 -16.62 -10.75
CA LEU A 6 7.41 -15.87 -11.34
C LEU A 6 6.05 -16.36 -10.86
N ARG A 7 5.83 -17.68 -10.82
CA ARG A 7 4.59 -18.28 -10.29
C ARG A 7 4.38 -17.92 -8.82
N SER A 8 5.41 -18.00 -7.99
CA SER A 8 5.33 -17.61 -6.58
C SER A 8 4.99 -16.12 -6.43
N SER A 9 5.63 -15.24 -7.20
CA SER A 9 5.33 -13.81 -7.23
C SER A 9 3.88 -13.52 -7.63
N LEU A 10 3.40 -14.14 -8.70
CA LEU A 10 2.01 -13.98 -9.17
C LEU A 10 1.00 -14.49 -8.13
N ALA A 11 1.30 -15.60 -7.46
CA ALA A 11 0.44 -16.14 -6.40
C ALA A 11 0.41 -15.20 -5.19
N VAL A 12 1.57 -14.71 -4.74
CA VAL A 12 1.68 -13.74 -3.65
C VAL A 12 0.90 -12.49 -3.99
N SER A 13 1.13 -11.88 -5.16
CA SER A 13 0.47 -10.63 -5.53
C SER A 13 -1.03 -10.79 -5.73
N ALA A 14 -1.50 -11.86 -6.39
CA ALA A 14 -2.93 -12.10 -6.58
C ALA A 14 -3.66 -12.34 -5.25
N LEU A 15 -3.13 -13.19 -4.37
CA LEU A 15 -3.78 -13.49 -3.08
C LEU A 15 -3.74 -12.29 -2.13
N SER A 16 -2.62 -11.55 -2.10
CA SER A 16 -2.51 -10.29 -1.34
C SER A 16 -3.54 -9.27 -1.81
N THR A 17 -3.72 -9.16 -3.13
CA THR A 17 -4.69 -8.24 -3.74
C THR A 17 -6.12 -8.61 -3.36
N VAL A 18 -6.49 -9.89 -3.45
CA VAL A 18 -7.83 -10.36 -3.06
C VAL A 18 -8.09 -10.03 -1.58
N LEU A 19 -7.15 -10.34 -0.70
CA LEU A 19 -7.30 -10.11 0.74
C LEU A 19 -7.34 -8.61 1.07
N ALA A 20 -6.48 -7.81 0.45
CA ALA A 20 -6.49 -6.35 0.58
C ALA A 20 -7.81 -5.73 0.09
N VAL A 21 -8.37 -6.24 -1.01
CA VAL A 21 -9.67 -5.79 -1.52
C VAL A 21 -10.79 -6.11 -0.54
N VAL A 22 -10.78 -7.31 0.06
CA VAL A 22 -11.77 -7.71 1.08
C VAL A 22 -11.70 -6.77 2.30
N PHE A 23 -10.51 -6.53 2.84
CA PHE A 23 -10.35 -5.62 3.99
C PHE A 23 -10.71 -4.18 3.65
N GLY A 24 -10.27 -3.67 2.50
CA GLY A 24 -10.59 -2.31 2.07
C GLY A 24 -12.07 -2.10 1.76
N LEU A 25 -12.76 -3.11 1.21
CA LEU A 25 -14.21 -3.07 1.02
C LEU A 25 -14.97 -3.04 2.34
N ALA A 26 -14.59 -3.89 3.30
CA ALA A 26 -15.19 -3.86 4.63
C ALA A 26 -15.00 -2.48 5.29
N ALA A 27 -13.78 -1.94 5.21
CA ALA A 27 -13.50 -0.59 5.70
C ALA A 27 -14.32 0.49 4.99
N ALA A 28 -14.42 0.44 3.67
CA ALA A 28 -15.22 1.40 2.91
C ALA A 28 -16.70 1.34 3.31
N LEU A 29 -17.26 0.15 3.53
CA LEU A 29 -18.67 -0.03 3.91
C LEU A 29 -18.94 0.57 5.28
N TRP A 30 -18.03 0.37 6.23
CA TRP A 30 -18.15 0.95 7.55
C TRP A 30 -17.99 2.47 7.51
N LEU A 31 -16.90 2.97 6.90
CA LEU A 31 -16.59 4.41 6.85
C LEU A 31 -17.61 5.22 6.05
N ALA A 32 -18.28 4.64 5.06
CA ALA A 32 -19.35 5.32 4.32
C ALA A 32 -20.56 5.65 5.22
N GLY A 33 -20.82 4.82 6.25
CA GLY A 33 -21.89 5.04 7.23
C GLY A 33 -21.48 5.85 8.47
N LEU A 34 -20.24 6.35 8.52
CA LEU A 34 -19.73 7.18 9.61
C LEU A 34 -19.86 8.68 9.32
N ASP A 35 -19.99 9.46 10.39
CA ASP A 35 -19.98 10.92 10.32
C ASP A 35 -18.60 11.45 9.94
N ARG A 36 -18.57 12.67 9.39
CA ARG A 36 -17.36 13.28 8.81
C ARG A 36 -16.16 13.23 9.75
N ARG A 37 -16.34 13.54 11.04
CA ARG A 37 -15.24 13.57 12.03
C ARG A 37 -14.54 12.21 12.17
N TRP A 38 -15.31 11.14 12.41
CA TRP A 38 -14.77 9.79 12.58
C TRP A 38 -14.23 9.22 11.27
N ARG A 39 -14.92 9.50 10.16
CA ARG A 39 -14.47 9.11 8.82
C ARG A 39 -13.10 9.72 8.51
N THR A 40 -12.91 11.02 8.74
CA THR A 40 -11.61 11.68 8.51
C THR A 40 -10.51 11.10 9.39
N ALA A 41 -10.78 10.85 10.68
CA ALA A 41 -9.78 10.27 11.59
C ALA A 41 -9.35 8.87 11.16
N LEU A 42 -10.30 8.01 10.76
CA LEU A 42 -10.01 6.65 10.31
C LEU A 42 -9.34 6.62 8.94
N LEU A 43 -9.66 7.55 8.04
CA LEU A 43 -8.96 7.70 6.77
C LEU A 43 -7.50 8.12 7.01
N ALA A 44 -7.25 9.03 7.94
CA ALA A 44 -5.88 9.42 8.33
C ALA A 44 -5.12 8.23 8.93
N LEU A 45 -5.74 7.46 9.84
CA LEU A 45 -5.12 6.26 10.41
C LEU A 45 -4.85 5.17 9.35
N SER A 46 -5.73 5.02 8.37
CA SER A 46 -5.53 4.10 7.24
C SER A 46 -4.41 4.57 6.32
N ALA A 47 -4.23 5.89 6.15
CA ALA A 47 -3.09 6.44 5.43
C ALA A 47 -1.77 6.17 6.17
N VAL A 48 -1.77 6.23 7.51
CA VAL A 48 -0.63 5.80 8.33
C VAL A 48 -0.31 4.32 8.08
N ALA A 49 -1.31 3.43 8.01
CA ALA A 49 -1.09 2.03 7.70
C ALA A 49 -0.35 1.80 6.37
N LEU A 50 -0.73 2.56 5.33
CA LEU A 50 -0.08 2.51 4.02
C LEU A 50 1.35 3.08 4.04
N ALA A 51 1.62 4.03 4.95
CA ALA A 51 2.92 4.69 5.09
C ALA A 51 3.89 3.96 6.02
N LEU A 52 3.44 2.96 6.79
CA LEU A 52 4.31 2.22 7.69
C LEU A 52 5.40 1.46 6.91
N PRO A 53 6.67 1.52 7.36
CA PRO A 53 7.72 0.75 6.74
C PRO A 53 7.41 -0.75 6.76
N PRO A 54 7.55 -1.48 5.64
CA PRO A 54 7.21 -2.90 5.59
C PRO A 54 8.00 -3.75 6.61
N PHE A 55 9.26 -3.39 6.88
CA PHE A 55 10.09 -4.10 7.86
C PHE A 55 9.54 -3.99 9.28
N LEU A 56 8.93 -2.86 9.65
CA LEU A 56 8.38 -2.63 10.99
C LEU A 56 7.21 -3.58 11.23
N VAL A 57 6.26 -3.63 10.29
CA VAL A 57 5.11 -4.53 10.36
C VAL A 57 5.57 -5.99 10.30
N THR A 58 6.55 -6.31 9.45
CA THR A 58 7.07 -7.68 9.34
C THR A 58 7.76 -8.16 10.61
N ASN A 59 8.58 -7.31 11.24
CA ASN A 59 9.26 -7.64 12.49
C ASN A 59 8.27 -7.89 13.64
N PHE A 60 7.19 -7.12 13.72
CA PHE A 60 6.11 -7.40 14.67
C PHE A 60 5.55 -8.82 14.48
N TRP A 61 5.22 -9.19 13.25
CA TRP A 61 4.68 -10.53 12.96
C TRP A 61 5.69 -11.66 13.19
N LEU A 62 6.99 -11.42 12.97
CA LEU A 62 8.04 -12.36 13.33
C LEU A 62 8.17 -12.54 14.84
N ASP A 63 8.12 -11.46 15.62
CA ASP A 63 8.15 -11.52 17.08
C ASP A 63 6.95 -12.27 17.67
N VAL A 64 5.79 -12.21 17.00
CA VAL A 64 4.58 -12.90 17.47
C VAL A 64 4.52 -14.35 16.98
N LEU A 65 4.68 -14.59 15.67
CA LEU A 65 4.42 -15.86 15.01
C LEU A 65 5.67 -16.56 14.45
N GLY A 66 6.86 -15.98 14.60
CA GLY A 66 8.12 -16.64 14.23
C GLY A 66 8.37 -17.91 15.04
N PHE A 67 9.41 -18.67 14.68
CA PHE A 67 9.73 -19.94 15.36
C PHE A 67 10.01 -19.76 16.86
N THR A 68 10.60 -18.62 17.24
CA THR A 68 10.81 -18.20 18.63
C THR A 68 9.81 -17.16 19.09
N GLY A 69 8.70 -16.99 18.35
CA GLY A 69 7.73 -15.95 18.58
C GLY A 69 6.91 -16.19 19.85
N ARG A 70 6.47 -15.09 20.47
CA ARG A 70 5.72 -15.12 21.75
C ARG A 70 4.50 -16.03 21.69
N TRP A 71 3.82 -16.10 20.55
CA TRP A 71 2.57 -16.83 20.39
C TRP A 71 2.71 -18.18 19.68
N HIS A 72 3.93 -18.55 19.28
CA HIS A 72 4.18 -19.78 18.53
C HIS A 72 3.69 -21.04 19.26
N ARG A 73 3.77 -21.06 20.60
CA ARG A 73 3.28 -22.18 21.43
C ARG A 73 1.78 -22.40 21.35
N TRP A 74 0.99 -21.34 21.16
CA TRP A 74 -0.47 -21.43 21.09
C TRP A 74 -0.97 -21.53 19.64
N PHE A 75 -0.26 -20.88 18.72
CA PHE A 75 -0.56 -20.88 17.29
C PHE A 75 0.72 -21.19 16.50
N PRO A 76 1.01 -22.48 16.23
CA PRO A 76 2.20 -22.90 15.49
C PRO A 76 2.04 -22.67 13.98
N LEU A 77 1.63 -21.46 13.61
CA LEU A 77 1.53 -21.03 12.22
C LEU A 77 2.92 -20.68 11.71
N ASN A 78 3.25 -21.13 10.50
CA ASN A 78 4.52 -20.78 9.86
C ASN A 78 4.41 -19.41 9.15
N ILE A 79 4.91 -18.36 9.79
CA ILE A 79 4.97 -17.02 9.20
C ILE A 79 5.99 -16.91 8.05
N TYR A 80 7.01 -17.77 8.02
CA TYR A 80 8.00 -17.89 6.94
C TYR A 80 7.42 -18.68 5.76
N SER A 81 6.29 -18.19 5.25
CA SER A 81 5.52 -18.87 4.21
C SER A 81 4.88 -17.88 3.26
N LEU A 82 4.42 -18.39 2.11
CA LEU A 82 3.64 -17.61 1.15
C LEU A 82 2.43 -16.94 1.80
N GLY A 83 1.74 -17.65 2.71
CA GLY A 83 0.60 -17.13 3.45
C GLY A 83 0.97 -15.96 4.37
N GLY A 84 2.11 -16.04 5.05
CA GLY A 84 2.64 -14.94 5.87
C GLY A 84 2.95 -13.70 5.04
N THR A 85 3.58 -13.87 3.88
CA THR A 85 3.83 -12.78 2.94
C THR A 85 2.54 -12.15 2.43
N VAL A 86 1.57 -12.98 2.05
CA VAL A 86 0.24 -12.53 1.60
C VAL A 86 -0.47 -11.72 2.67
N TRP A 87 -0.43 -12.20 3.91
CA TRP A 87 -1.03 -11.54 5.06
C TRP A 87 -0.45 -10.14 5.27
N ILE A 88 0.87 -10.02 5.36
CA ILE A 88 1.54 -8.74 5.65
C ILE A 88 1.37 -7.76 4.49
N LEU A 89 1.51 -8.22 3.25
CA LEU A 89 1.29 -7.35 2.08
C LEU A 89 -0.16 -6.86 2.00
N ALA A 90 -1.14 -7.69 2.35
CA ALA A 90 -2.53 -7.26 2.43
C ALA A 90 -2.75 -6.21 3.54
N LEU A 91 -2.14 -6.38 4.71
CA LEU A 91 -2.21 -5.42 5.81
C LEU A 91 -1.61 -4.04 5.45
N LEU A 92 -0.57 -4.02 4.61
CA LEU A 92 0.05 -2.78 4.15
C LEU A 92 -0.75 -2.10 3.02
N THR A 93 -1.51 -2.85 2.22
CA THR A 93 -2.09 -2.35 0.97
C THR A 93 -3.61 -2.26 0.93
N TRP A 94 -4.34 -2.81 1.91
CA TRP A 94 -5.79 -2.67 2.01
C TRP A 94 -6.32 -1.22 2.00
N PRO A 95 -5.60 -0.19 2.54
CA PRO A 95 -6.09 1.19 2.52
C PRO A 95 -6.33 1.74 1.11
N ILE A 96 -5.61 1.22 0.10
CA ILE A 96 -5.79 1.60 -1.31
C ILE A 96 -7.22 1.31 -1.77
N THR A 97 -7.73 0.12 -1.44
CA THR A 97 -9.10 -0.27 -1.80
C THR A 97 -10.11 0.55 -1.01
N LEU A 98 -9.86 0.80 0.28
CA LEU A 98 -10.70 1.68 1.09
C LEU A 98 -10.87 3.06 0.41
N PHE A 99 -9.77 3.73 0.05
CA PHE A 99 -9.83 5.08 -0.49
C PHE A 99 -10.61 5.15 -1.81
N LEU A 100 -10.36 4.21 -2.72
CA LEU A 100 -10.98 4.20 -4.04
C LEU A 100 -12.46 3.78 -3.99
N ALA A 101 -12.80 2.74 -3.21
CA ALA A 101 -14.19 2.31 -3.05
C ALA A 101 -15.03 3.38 -2.34
N LEU A 102 -14.51 3.94 -1.26
CA LEU A 102 -15.18 5.01 -0.54
C LEU A 102 -15.33 6.26 -1.41
N GLY A 103 -14.33 6.60 -2.22
CA GLY A 103 -14.42 7.75 -3.12
C GLY A 103 -15.42 7.60 -4.26
N ALA A 104 -15.72 6.36 -4.67
CA ALA A 104 -16.85 6.08 -5.57
C ALA A 104 -18.19 6.27 -4.86
N TRP A 105 -18.33 5.78 -3.62
CA TRP A 105 -19.59 5.86 -2.87
C TRP A 105 -19.91 7.24 -2.31
N LEU A 106 -18.92 8.04 -1.94
CA LEU A 106 -19.15 9.41 -1.45
C LEU A 106 -19.71 10.36 -2.51
N ARG A 107 -19.75 9.94 -3.77
CA ARG A 107 -20.40 10.67 -4.88
C ARG A 107 -21.88 10.35 -5.03
N LEU A 108 -22.39 9.35 -4.31
CA LEU A 108 -23.83 9.03 -4.30
C LEU A 108 -24.60 10.21 -3.69
N ASP A 109 -25.65 10.62 -4.39
CA ASP A 109 -26.62 11.54 -3.82
C ASP A 109 -27.61 10.78 -2.93
N SER A 110 -28.08 11.44 -1.88
CA SER A 110 -29.14 10.98 -1.00
C SER A 110 -30.41 10.55 -1.75
N THR A 111 -30.75 11.25 -2.83
CA THR A 111 -31.91 10.96 -3.69
C THR A 111 -31.83 9.57 -4.34
N GLN A 112 -30.63 9.13 -4.73
CA GLN A 112 -30.41 7.81 -5.33
C GLN A 112 -30.63 6.67 -4.34
N LEU A 113 -30.39 6.91 -3.05
CA LEU A 113 -30.70 5.96 -1.97
C LEU A 113 -32.18 5.99 -1.55
N GLU A 114 -32.91 7.06 -1.88
CA GLU A 114 -34.34 7.22 -1.59
C GLU A 114 -35.25 6.57 -2.62
N CYS A 115 -34.77 6.36 -3.87
CA CYS A 115 -35.57 5.74 -4.93
C CYS A 115 -36.04 4.32 -4.58
N ASP A 116 -35.31 3.60 -3.75
CA ASP A 116 -35.70 2.27 -3.27
C ASP A 116 -35.32 2.08 -1.78
N PRO A 117 -36.22 2.46 -0.85
CA PRO A 117 -35.97 2.31 0.58
C PRO A 117 -35.98 0.84 1.05
N ALA A 118 -36.53 -0.09 0.26
CA ALA A 118 -36.55 -1.52 0.60
C ALA A 118 -35.21 -2.22 0.32
N LEU A 119 -34.34 -1.60 -0.49
CA LEU A 119 -33.01 -2.11 -0.79
C LEU A 119 -32.07 -1.98 0.42
N CYS A 120 -32.08 -2.98 1.29
CA CYS A 120 -31.30 -3.04 2.52
C CYS A 120 -30.34 -4.23 2.56
N GLY A 121 -29.33 -4.18 3.42
CA GLY A 121 -28.41 -5.28 3.73
C GLY A 121 -27.56 -5.73 2.54
N TRP A 122 -27.48 -7.05 2.33
CA TRP A 122 -26.70 -7.63 1.23
C TRP A 122 -27.18 -7.21 -0.15
N PRO A 123 -28.50 -7.16 -0.45
CA PRO A 123 -29.01 -6.60 -1.70
C PRO A 123 -28.46 -5.21 -2.04
N LEU A 124 -28.40 -4.29 -1.07
CA LEU A 124 -27.80 -2.96 -1.24
C LEU A 124 -26.33 -3.06 -1.67
N VAL A 125 -25.55 -3.91 -0.98
CA VAL A 125 -24.13 -4.12 -1.28
C VAL A 125 -23.96 -4.72 -2.68
N ARG A 126 -24.73 -5.77 -3.00
CA ARG A 126 -24.56 -6.55 -4.24
C ARG A 126 -25.06 -5.83 -5.48
N TRP A 127 -26.18 -5.11 -5.39
CA TRP A 127 -26.87 -4.55 -6.56
C TRP A 127 -26.61 -3.06 -6.77
N LEU A 128 -26.29 -2.31 -5.71
CA LEU A 128 -25.99 -0.88 -5.83
C LEU A 128 -24.50 -0.58 -5.59
N LEU A 129 -23.99 -0.88 -4.39
CA LEU A 129 -22.67 -0.41 -3.97
C LEU A 129 -21.54 -1.08 -4.76
N LEU A 130 -21.54 -2.41 -4.89
CA LEU A 130 -20.51 -3.13 -5.64
C LEU A 130 -20.50 -2.72 -7.11
N PRO A 131 -21.61 -2.73 -7.87
CA PRO A 131 -21.62 -2.29 -9.27
C PRO A 131 -21.13 -0.86 -9.47
N LEU A 132 -21.50 0.05 -8.58
CA LEU A 132 -21.03 1.43 -8.62
C LEU A 132 -19.53 1.55 -8.36
N ALA A 133 -18.99 0.78 -7.41
CA ALA A 133 -17.58 0.79 -7.08
C ALA A 133 -16.71 -0.06 -8.03
N ARG A 134 -17.29 -0.91 -8.90
CA ARG A 134 -16.54 -1.78 -9.84
C ARG A 134 -15.34 -1.09 -10.52
N PRO A 135 -15.47 0.08 -11.17
CA PRO A 135 -14.32 0.71 -11.81
C PRO A 135 -13.22 1.08 -10.81
N ALA A 136 -13.59 1.61 -9.64
CA ALA A 136 -12.65 1.97 -8.58
C ALA A 136 -11.99 0.72 -7.95
N LEU A 137 -12.74 -0.36 -7.75
CA LEU A 137 -12.22 -1.64 -7.25
C LEU A 137 -11.25 -2.28 -8.24
N THR A 138 -11.53 -2.21 -9.55
CA THR A 138 -10.59 -2.72 -10.56
C THR A 138 -9.28 -1.94 -10.58
N GLN A 139 -9.34 -0.61 -10.39
CA GLN A 139 -8.13 0.22 -10.26
C GLN A 139 -7.36 -0.08 -8.97
N ALA A 140 -8.07 -0.20 -7.83
CA ALA A 140 -7.46 -0.55 -6.56
C ALA A 140 -6.77 -1.91 -6.63
N ALA A 141 -7.44 -2.92 -7.17
CA ALA A 141 -6.90 -4.25 -7.34
C ALA A 141 -5.65 -4.24 -8.25
N ALA A 142 -5.69 -3.53 -9.37
CA ALA A 142 -4.54 -3.42 -10.26
C ALA A 142 -3.34 -2.72 -9.60
N LEU A 143 -3.60 -1.65 -8.83
CA LEU A 143 -2.56 -0.92 -8.12
C LEU A 143 -1.93 -1.77 -7.01
N THR A 144 -2.77 -2.40 -6.17
CA THR A 144 -2.32 -3.33 -5.13
C THR A 144 -1.57 -4.51 -5.73
N PHE A 145 -2.04 -5.06 -6.85
CA PHE A 145 -1.36 -6.15 -7.54
C PHE A 145 0.03 -5.75 -8.03
N ALA A 146 0.16 -4.59 -8.68
CA ALA A 146 1.44 -4.09 -9.14
C ALA A 146 2.42 -3.84 -7.97
N LEU A 147 1.96 -3.19 -6.90
CA LEU A 147 2.77 -2.92 -5.72
C LEU A 147 3.24 -4.19 -5.02
N THR A 148 2.37 -5.19 -4.90
CA THR A 148 2.70 -6.46 -4.24
C THR A 148 3.55 -7.36 -5.13
N LEU A 149 3.36 -7.32 -6.45
CA LEU A 149 4.20 -8.03 -7.43
C LEU A 149 5.64 -7.50 -7.40
N ASN A 150 5.79 -6.18 -7.26
CA ASN A 150 7.08 -5.51 -7.23
C ASN A 150 7.74 -5.51 -5.83
N ASN A 151 7.05 -6.00 -4.80
CA ASN A 151 7.58 -6.01 -3.45
C ASN A 151 8.60 -7.13 -3.28
N PHE A 152 9.83 -6.76 -2.92
CA PHE A 152 10.89 -7.72 -2.57
C PHE A 152 11.16 -7.77 -1.05
N ALA A 153 10.87 -6.70 -0.32
CA ALA A 153 11.29 -6.55 1.08
C ALA A 153 10.61 -7.55 2.02
N VAL A 154 9.28 -7.62 1.98
CA VAL A 154 8.51 -8.54 2.87
C VAL A 154 8.81 -10.00 2.54
N PRO A 155 8.75 -10.45 1.26
CA PRO A 155 9.11 -11.83 0.92
C PRO A 155 10.53 -12.21 1.34
N SER A 156 11.52 -11.32 1.15
CA SER A 156 12.91 -11.59 1.54
C SER A 156 13.08 -11.77 3.05
N ILE A 157 12.44 -10.93 3.87
CA ILE A 157 12.46 -11.07 5.33
C ILE A 157 11.82 -12.41 5.77
N LEU A 158 10.73 -12.80 5.13
CA LEU A 158 10.05 -14.07 5.38
C LEU A 158 10.65 -15.27 4.64
N GLN A 159 11.79 -15.09 3.97
CA GLN A 159 12.52 -16.12 3.22
C GLN A 159 11.69 -16.77 2.08
N VAL A 160 10.68 -16.07 1.57
CA VAL A 160 9.86 -16.48 0.44
C VAL A 160 10.54 -16.04 -0.85
N LYS A 161 10.90 -17.02 -1.69
CA LYS A 161 11.54 -16.77 -2.97
C LYS A 161 10.55 -16.18 -3.98
N VAL A 162 10.81 -14.94 -4.41
CA VAL A 162 10.00 -14.18 -5.37
C VAL A 162 10.87 -13.67 -6.50
N PHE A 163 10.28 -13.46 -7.67
CA PHE A 163 10.95 -13.01 -8.88
C PHE A 163 11.69 -11.67 -8.74
N PRO A 164 11.16 -10.63 -8.07
CA PRO A 164 11.93 -9.40 -7.80
C PRO A 164 13.24 -9.60 -7.04
N ALA A 165 13.39 -10.69 -6.28
CA ALA A 165 14.64 -10.98 -5.59
C ALA A 165 15.75 -11.43 -6.57
N GLU A 166 15.40 -12.10 -7.67
CA GLU A 166 16.35 -12.51 -8.71
C GLU A 166 16.99 -11.28 -9.36
N LEU A 167 16.17 -10.27 -9.68
CA LEU A 167 16.62 -8.96 -10.18
C LEU A 167 17.67 -8.33 -9.24
N TRP A 168 17.38 -8.33 -7.93
CA TRP A 168 18.29 -7.76 -6.93
C TRP A 168 19.59 -8.55 -6.82
N VAL A 169 19.55 -9.89 -6.86
CA VAL A 169 20.75 -10.74 -6.79
C VAL A 169 21.63 -10.55 -8.03
N SER A 170 21.05 -10.52 -9.23
CA SER A 170 21.82 -10.29 -10.48
C SER A 170 22.51 -8.93 -10.46
N PHE A 171 21.85 -7.89 -9.97
CA PHE A 171 22.47 -6.58 -9.84
C PHE A 171 23.51 -6.51 -8.71
N ASN A 172 23.13 -6.85 -7.48
CA ASN A 172 23.94 -6.56 -6.28
C ASN A 172 25.05 -7.58 -6.04
N THR A 173 24.85 -8.84 -6.45
CA THR A 173 25.83 -9.92 -6.22
C THR A 173 26.65 -10.22 -7.46
N GLN A 174 26.04 -10.20 -8.65
CA GLN A 174 26.72 -10.53 -9.90
C GLN A 174 27.20 -9.29 -10.67
N PHE A 175 26.77 -8.08 -10.28
CA PHE A 175 27.07 -6.82 -10.95
C PHE A 175 26.67 -6.80 -12.44
N ASP A 176 25.70 -7.64 -12.82
CA ASP A 176 25.23 -7.77 -14.20
C ASP A 176 24.00 -6.89 -14.45
N TYR A 177 24.26 -5.67 -14.93
CA TYR A 177 23.22 -4.71 -15.29
C TYR A 177 22.36 -5.19 -16.48
N GLY A 178 22.96 -5.91 -17.43
CA GLY A 178 22.28 -6.41 -18.62
C GLY A 178 21.25 -7.48 -18.24
N ALA A 179 21.69 -8.49 -17.49
CA ALA A 179 20.81 -9.54 -16.98
C ALA A 179 19.71 -8.97 -16.07
N ALA A 180 20.02 -7.99 -15.22
CA ALA A 180 19.00 -7.34 -14.40
C ALA A 180 17.93 -6.63 -15.27
N LEU A 181 18.33 -5.88 -16.29
CA LEU A 181 17.38 -5.26 -17.22
C LEU A 181 16.54 -6.32 -17.95
N GLU A 182 17.16 -7.40 -18.42
CA GLU A 182 16.48 -8.53 -19.06
C GLU A 182 15.54 -9.28 -18.12
N LEU A 183 15.78 -9.31 -16.82
CA LEU A 183 14.85 -9.91 -15.86
C LEU A 183 13.69 -8.98 -15.52
N SER A 184 13.81 -7.68 -15.78
CA SER A 184 12.84 -6.68 -15.32
C SER A 184 11.55 -6.61 -16.16
N TRP A 185 11.58 -7.08 -17.41
CA TRP A 185 10.44 -6.92 -18.33
C TRP A 185 9.11 -7.47 -17.80
N PRO A 186 9.00 -8.63 -17.11
CA PRO A 186 7.71 -9.11 -16.65
C PRO A 186 7.15 -8.22 -15.55
N LEU A 187 8.03 -7.67 -14.70
CA LEU A 187 7.69 -6.79 -13.59
C LEU A 187 7.30 -5.39 -14.05
N VAL A 188 7.68 -4.99 -15.26
CA VAL A 188 7.32 -3.68 -15.85
C VAL A 188 6.13 -3.79 -16.79
N ILE A 189 6.13 -4.78 -17.69
CA ILE A 189 5.08 -4.95 -18.71
C ILE A 189 3.72 -5.24 -18.06
N VAL A 190 3.68 -6.07 -17.03
CA VAL A 190 2.41 -6.42 -16.38
C VAL A 190 1.76 -5.17 -15.74
N PRO A 191 2.42 -4.40 -14.85
CA PRO A 191 1.87 -3.15 -14.33
C PRO A 191 1.57 -2.08 -15.39
N LEU A 192 2.42 -1.92 -16.41
CA LEU A 192 2.19 -0.96 -17.49
C LEU A 192 0.96 -1.31 -18.34
N SER A 193 0.76 -2.59 -18.65
CA SER A 193 -0.43 -3.04 -19.38
C SER A 193 -1.71 -2.75 -18.60
N LEU A 194 -1.69 -2.95 -17.28
CA LEU A 194 -2.78 -2.57 -16.40
C LEU A 194 -3.02 -1.06 -16.42
N LEU A 195 -1.97 -0.24 -16.33
CA LEU A 195 -2.10 1.22 -16.41
C LEU A 195 -2.73 1.68 -17.73
N LEU A 196 -2.27 1.13 -18.86
CA LEU A 196 -2.79 1.47 -20.18
C LEU A 196 -4.27 1.08 -20.31
N TRP A 197 -4.67 -0.04 -19.71
CA TRP A 197 -6.06 -0.46 -19.65
C TRP A 197 -6.93 0.52 -18.84
N PHE A 198 -6.39 1.07 -17.74
CA PHE A 198 -7.11 2.02 -16.89
C PHE A 198 -6.96 3.49 -17.28
N ARG A 199 -6.12 3.83 -18.27
CA ARG A 199 -5.80 5.21 -18.68
C ARG A 199 -7.02 6.11 -18.91
N ARG A 200 -8.12 5.55 -19.41
CA ARG A 200 -9.34 6.32 -19.75
C ARG A 200 -10.35 6.41 -18.60
N ARG A 201 -10.13 5.70 -17.49
CA ARG A 201 -11.05 5.67 -16.35
C ARG A 201 -10.64 6.73 -15.33
N GLN A 202 -11.59 7.58 -14.92
CA GLN A 202 -11.33 8.54 -13.87
C GLN A 202 -11.13 7.83 -12.53
N VAL A 203 -10.10 8.25 -11.78
CA VAL A 203 -9.85 7.75 -10.43
C VAL A 203 -10.74 8.51 -9.45
N ALA A 204 -11.61 7.79 -8.76
CA ALA A 204 -12.55 8.37 -7.81
C ALA A 204 -11.89 8.50 -6.43
N TRP A 205 -11.10 9.55 -6.22
CA TRP A 205 -10.60 9.89 -4.89
C TRP A 205 -11.74 10.41 -3.99
N PRO A 206 -11.73 10.12 -2.68
CA PRO A 206 -12.79 10.50 -1.77
C PRO A 206 -12.83 12.01 -1.56
N GLN A 207 -13.97 12.61 -1.91
CA GLN A 207 -14.28 14.01 -1.63
C GLN A 207 -15.18 14.06 -0.39
N LEU A 208 -14.65 14.61 0.70
CA LEU A 208 -15.33 14.61 2.00
C LEU A 208 -16.53 15.56 2.09
N ASP A 209 -16.71 16.40 1.06
CA ASP A 209 -17.82 17.34 0.94
C ASP A 209 -19.05 16.71 0.23
N GLY A 210 -18.98 15.43 -0.15
CA GLY A 210 -20.08 14.68 -0.77
C GLY A 210 -21.25 14.39 0.16
N GLY A 211 -22.47 14.55 -0.38
CA GLY A 211 -23.77 14.51 0.30
C GLY A 211 -24.37 13.12 0.58
N VAL A 212 -23.55 12.09 0.80
CA VAL A 212 -24.11 10.82 1.30
C VAL A 212 -24.68 11.06 2.69
N ALA A 213 -25.99 10.82 2.84
CA ALA A 213 -26.62 10.74 4.15
C ALA A 213 -26.07 9.52 4.91
N SER A 214 -24.90 9.67 5.56
CA SER A 214 -24.17 8.64 6.32
C SER A 214 -25.11 7.85 7.24
N ALA A 215 -26.03 8.55 7.90
CA ALA A 215 -27.05 7.97 8.76
C ALA A 215 -28.03 7.05 8.02
N ARG A 216 -28.45 7.40 6.79
CA ARG A 216 -29.36 6.57 5.99
C ARG A 216 -28.63 5.35 5.42
N LEU A 217 -27.42 5.53 4.87
CA LEU A 217 -26.62 4.41 4.39
C LEU A 217 -26.35 3.40 5.52
N ARG A 218 -26.01 3.89 6.72
CA ARG A 218 -25.87 3.05 7.92
C ARG A 218 -27.15 2.29 8.28
N ARG A 219 -28.32 2.93 8.15
CA ARG A 219 -29.62 2.29 8.40
C ARG A 219 -29.92 1.21 7.35
N GLN A 220 -29.76 1.51 6.06
CA GLN A 220 -30.02 0.57 4.97
C GLN A 220 -29.03 -0.61 4.96
N LEU A 221 -27.74 -0.42 5.32
CA LEU A 221 -26.81 -1.53 5.51
C LEU A 221 -27.28 -2.50 6.61
N GLY A 222 -27.96 -1.98 7.63
CA GLY A 222 -28.39 -2.74 8.80
C GLY A 222 -27.27 -2.99 9.80
N ARG A 223 -27.66 -3.30 11.05
CA ARG A 223 -26.73 -3.47 12.18
C ARG A 223 -25.73 -4.62 11.96
N GLY A 224 -26.16 -5.70 11.31
CA GLY A 224 -25.32 -6.86 11.02
C GLY A 224 -24.14 -6.52 10.12
N TRP A 225 -24.41 -6.05 8.90
CA TRP A 225 -23.34 -5.70 7.95
C TRP A 225 -22.48 -4.54 8.43
N PHE A 226 -23.07 -3.52 9.06
CA PHE A 226 -22.33 -2.39 9.61
C PHE A 226 -21.44 -2.81 10.80
N GLY A 227 -21.92 -3.71 11.66
CA GLY A 227 -21.14 -4.24 12.79
C GLY A 227 -20.01 -5.15 12.33
N SER A 228 -20.29 -6.09 11.42
CA SER A 228 -19.27 -6.98 10.86
C SER A 228 -18.20 -6.20 10.11
N SER A 229 -18.58 -5.21 9.29
CA SER A 229 -17.61 -4.35 8.60
C SER A 229 -16.77 -3.54 9.58
N ALA A 230 -17.35 -3.01 10.66
CA ALA A 230 -16.62 -2.36 11.74
C ALA A 230 -15.59 -3.29 12.39
N THR A 231 -15.99 -4.52 12.77
CA THR A 231 -15.09 -5.48 13.43
C THR A 231 -13.91 -5.87 12.54
N VAL A 232 -14.14 -6.15 11.25
CA VAL A 232 -13.08 -6.45 10.28
C VAL A 232 -12.13 -5.25 10.13
N THR A 233 -12.67 -4.03 10.05
CA THR A 233 -11.86 -2.82 9.89
C THR A 233 -11.01 -2.52 11.12
N ILE A 234 -11.60 -2.63 12.31
CA ILE A 234 -10.88 -2.45 13.57
C ILE A 234 -9.80 -3.53 13.70
N GLY A 235 -10.13 -4.79 13.39
CA GLY A 235 -9.16 -5.88 13.35
C GLY A 235 -7.99 -5.56 12.42
N ALA A 236 -8.27 -5.18 11.17
CA ALA A 236 -7.26 -4.81 10.18
C ALA A 236 -6.37 -3.65 10.67
N LEU A 237 -6.97 -2.59 11.23
CA LEU A 237 -6.24 -1.45 11.79
C LEU A 237 -5.37 -1.83 12.98
N LEU A 238 -5.87 -2.67 13.89
CA LEU A 238 -5.08 -3.17 15.02
C LEU A 238 -3.91 -4.02 14.52
N THR A 239 -4.14 -4.94 13.58
CA THR A 239 -3.10 -5.83 13.04
C THR A 239 -2.07 -5.12 12.17
N ALA A 240 -2.46 -4.07 11.43
CA ALA A 240 -1.58 -3.34 10.53
C ALA A 240 -0.82 -2.20 11.24
N VAL A 241 -1.47 -1.52 12.19
CA VAL A 241 -0.96 -0.30 12.82
C VAL A 241 -0.90 -0.42 14.33
N GLY A 242 -2.03 -0.78 14.96
CA GLY A 242 -2.18 -0.73 16.41
C GLY A 242 -1.13 -1.57 17.14
N PHE A 243 -1.02 -2.85 16.81
CA PHE A 243 -0.10 -3.77 17.48
C PHE A 243 1.37 -3.51 17.12
N PRO A 244 1.76 -3.28 15.84
CA PRO A 244 3.14 -2.94 15.52
C PRO A 244 3.62 -1.65 16.22
N LEU A 245 2.79 -0.61 16.27
CA LEU A 245 3.14 0.63 16.99
C LEU A 245 3.11 0.45 18.50
N ALA A 246 2.14 -0.30 19.04
CA ALA A 246 2.10 -0.61 20.46
C ALA A 246 3.36 -1.39 20.90
N GLN A 247 3.84 -2.34 20.09
CA GLN A 247 5.09 -3.04 20.40
C GLN A 247 6.26 -2.07 20.52
N LEU A 248 6.39 -1.11 19.59
CA LEU A 248 7.44 -0.09 19.68
C LEU A 248 7.26 0.82 20.90
N MET A 249 6.03 1.22 21.20
CA MET A 249 5.75 2.13 22.33
C MET A 249 5.92 1.45 23.69
N PHE A 250 5.69 0.14 23.80
CA PHE A 250 5.76 -0.58 25.08
C PHE A 250 7.03 -1.43 25.22
N ALA A 251 7.87 -1.52 24.19
CA ALA A 251 9.16 -2.18 24.30
C ALA A 251 10.10 -1.38 25.20
N ASN A 252 10.57 -2.01 26.29
CA ASN A 252 11.51 -1.37 27.22
C ASN A 252 12.80 -0.93 26.51
N ALA A 253 13.29 -1.77 25.59
CA ALA A 253 14.46 -1.48 24.77
C ALA A 253 14.31 -0.18 23.96
N THR A 254 13.11 0.15 23.50
CA THR A 254 12.88 1.38 22.73
C THR A 254 13.19 2.61 23.57
N TRP A 255 12.84 2.63 24.85
CA TRP A 255 13.05 3.78 25.73
C TRP A 255 14.43 3.80 26.36
N SER A 256 15.03 2.63 26.64
CA SER A 256 16.39 2.57 27.19
C SER A 256 17.45 3.00 26.17
N GLU A 257 17.27 2.65 24.90
CA GLU A 257 18.22 2.97 23.83
C GLU A 257 17.99 4.38 23.24
N LEU A 258 16.81 4.98 23.44
CA LEU A 258 16.44 6.27 22.83
C LEU A 258 17.42 7.42 23.15
N PRO A 259 17.89 7.60 24.40
CA PRO A 259 18.82 8.69 24.71
C PRO A 259 20.16 8.55 23.98
N ALA A 260 20.67 7.32 23.86
CA ALA A 260 21.92 7.03 23.16
C ALA A 260 21.76 7.27 21.64
N VAL A 261 20.66 6.78 21.06
CA VAL A 261 20.31 7.01 19.65
C VAL A 261 20.08 8.49 19.36
N TRP A 262 19.47 9.25 20.28
CA TRP A 262 19.28 10.68 20.11
C TRP A 262 20.61 11.44 20.16
N ALA A 263 21.48 11.15 21.13
CA ALA A 263 22.76 11.82 21.28
C ALA A 263 23.68 11.61 20.07
N THR A 264 23.70 10.40 19.52
CA THR A 264 24.56 10.01 18.39
C THR A 264 23.91 10.26 17.03
N GLY A 265 22.59 10.14 16.93
CA GLY A 265 21.84 10.10 15.68
C GLY A 265 20.99 11.34 15.38
N ARG A 266 21.03 12.40 16.20
CA ARG A 266 20.21 13.61 16.00
C ARG A 266 20.32 14.20 14.58
N GLY A 267 21.54 14.26 14.04
CA GLY A 267 21.77 14.74 12.67
C GLY A 267 21.05 13.88 11.64
N VAL A 268 21.17 12.56 11.74
CA VAL A 268 20.53 11.59 10.83
C VAL A 268 19.00 11.68 10.89
N LEU A 269 18.44 11.86 12.09
CA LEU A 269 17.01 12.05 12.28
C LEU A 269 16.52 13.33 11.57
N LEU A 270 17.19 14.46 11.82
CA LEU A 270 16.83 15.74 11.20
C LEU A 270 16.97 15.71 9.68
N HIS A 271 18.02 15.06 9.16
CA HIS A 271 18.20 14.86 7.73
C HIS A 271 17.06 14.02 7.13
N SER A 272 16.68 12.92 7.78
CA SER A 272 15.58 12.06 7.33
C SER A 272 14.25 12.83 7.26
N PHE A 273 13.95 13.63 8.29
CA PHE A 273 12.78 14.52 8.28
C PHE A 273 12.85 15.55 7.15
N GLY A 274 14.00 16.17 6.95
CA GLY A 274 14.22 17.13 5.87
C GLY A 274 14.02 16.50 4.49
N TYR A 275 14.57 15.31 4.25
CA TYR A 275 14.45 14.60 2.97
C TYR A 275 13.00 14.19 2.70
N ALA A 276 12.29 13.70 3.73
CA ALA A 276 10.87 13.39 3.62
C ALA A 276 10.04 14.64 3.29
N ALA A 277 10.30 15.77 3.95
CA ALA A 277 9.58 17.02 3.72
C ALA A 277 9.83 17.59 2.30
N ILE A 278 11.08 17.60 1.84
CA ILE A 278 11.44 18.05 0.49
C ILE A 278 10.78 17.14 -0.56
N THR A 279 10.90 15.82 -0.41
CA THR A 279 10.30 14.86 -1.34
C THR A 279 8.78 15.00 -1.37
N ALA A 280 8.12 15.08 -0.22
CA ALA A 280 6.67 15.28 -0.15
C ALA A 280 6.24 16.57 -0.87
N THR A 281 7.00 17.66 -0.70
CA THR A 281 6.74 18.95 -1.36
C THR A 281 6.89 18.83 -2.88
N LEU A 282 7.93 18.14 -3.36
CA LEU A 282 8.14 17.88 -4.78
C LEU A 282 7.04 17.00 -5.38
N CYS A 283 6.62 15.93 -4.69
CA CYS A 283 5.52 15.07 -5.13
C CYS A 283 4.21 15.86 -5.25
N ILE A 284 3.91 16.75 -4.30
CA ILE A 284 2.74 17.65 -4.38
C ILE A 284 2.89 18.62 -5.58
N GLY A 285 4.07 19.21 -5.76
CA GLY A 285 4.36 20.10 -6.89
C GLY A 285 4.17 19.41 -8.25
N LEU A 286 4.69 18.18 -8.40
CA LEU A 286 4.52 17.35 -9.59
C LEU A 286 3.05 16.98 -9.81
N ALA A 287 2.30 16.65 -8.76
CA ALA A 287 0.88 16.36 -8.86
C ALA A 287 0.08 17.58 -9.34
N LEU A 288 0.37 18.77 -8.80
CA LEU A 288 -0.26 20.04 -9.22
C LEU A 288 0.11 20.41 -10.67
N ALA A 289 1.38 20.24 -11.05
CA ALA A 289 1.84 20.44 -12.42
C ALA A 289 1.18 19.42 -13.37
N GLY A 290 1.04 18.16 -12.95
CA GLY A 290 0.38 17.09 -13.68
C GLY A 290 -1.06 17.40 -14.05
N ARG A 291 -1.78 18.12 -13.17
CA ARG A 291 -3.14 18.62 -13.44
C ARG A 291 -3.17 19.65 -14.58
N ARG A 292 -2.16 20.52 -14.66
CA ARG A 292 -2.08 21.59 -15.67
C ARG A 292 -1.52 21.10 -17.02
N TRP A 293 -0.54 20.20 -17.01
CA TRP A 293 0.22 19.80 -18.21
C TRP A 293 -0.22 18.45 -18.80
N ARG A 294 -1.26 17.81 -18.23
CA ARG A 294 -1.78 16.49 -18.64
C ARG A 294 -0.73 15.37 -18.69
N ILE A 295 0.39 15.52 -17.96
CA ILE A 295 1.44 14.49 -17.81
C ILE A 295 1.08 13.41 -16.77
N GLY A 296 -0.17 13.39 -16.29
CA GLY A 296 -0.60 12.49 -15.21
C GLY A 296 -0.26 11.03 -15.46
N LEU A 297 -0.38 10.53 -16.71
CA LEU A 297 -0.03 9.15 -17.04
C LEU A 297 1.46 8.83 -16.85
N ILE A 298 2.34 9.80 -17.16
CA ILE A 298 3.79 9.64 -17.00
C ILE A 298 4.14 9.56 -15.51
N LEU A 299 3.45 10.33 -14.67
CA LEU A 299 3.64 10.31 -13.22
C LEU A 299 3.24 8.97 -12.55
N TRP A 300 2.45 8.12 -13.24
CA TRP A 300 2.15 6.77 -12.74
C TRP A 300 3.22 5.73 -13.06
N ILE A 301 4.07 5.98 -14.07
CA ILE A 301 5.07 5.00 -14.51
C ILE A 301 6.01 4.63 -13.35
N PRO A 302 6.60 5.59 -12.62
CA PRO A 302 7.54 5.25 -11.55
C PRO A 302 6.92 4.40 -10.44
N PHE A 303 5.65 4.67 -10.10
CA PHE A 303 4.90 3.92 -9.09
C PHE A 303 4.66 2.45 -9.46
N LEU A 304 4.73 2.13 -10.76
CA LEU A 304 4.47 0.80 -11.31
C LEU A 304 5.75 0.06 -11.70
N VAL A 305 6.89 0.76 -11.67
CA VAL A 305 8.21 0.17 -11.90
C VAL A 305 8.73 -0.40 -10.56
N PRO A 306 9.39 -1.57 -10.55
CA PRO A 306 10.03 -2.08 -9.34
C PRO A 306 11.05 -1.07 -8.80
N GLY A 307 10.98 -0.74 -7.50
CA GLY A 307 11.92 0.20 -6.88
C GLY A 307 13.39 -0.21 -7.04
N VAL A 308 13.66 -1.52 -7.06
CA VAL A 308 15.01 -2.04 -7.36
C VAL A 308 15.45 -1.66 -8.78
N LEU A 309 14.58 -1.82 -9.77
CA LEU A 309 14.87 -1.42 -11.16
C LEU A 309 15.08 0.08 -11.27
N LEU A 310 14.27 0.88 -10.58
CA LEU A 310 14.40 2.33 -10.53
C LEU A 310 15.77 2.72 -9.94
N GLY A 311 16.17 2.09 -8.84
CA GLY A 311 17.51 2.27 -8.27
C GLY A 311 18.64 1.91 -9.25
N ILE A 312 18.55 0.77 -9.93
CA ILE A 312 19.53 0.35 -10.94
C ILE A 312 19.62 1.37 -12.08
N ALA A 313 18.47 1.83 -12.58
CA ALA A 313 18.40 2.82 -13.66
C ALA A 313 19.02 4.16 -13.24
N LEU A 314 18.75 4.62 -12.01
CA LEU A 314 19.35 5.84 -11.49
C LEU A 314 20.87 5.71 -11.31
N ILE A 315 21.36 4.58 -10.80
CA ILE A 315 22.80 4.32 -10.70
C ILE A 315 23.42 4.33 -12.09
N PHE A 316 22.85 3.60 -13.04
CA PHE A 316 23.36 3.53 -14.41
C PHE A 316 23.39 4.91 -15.12
N LEU A 317 22.36 5.74 -14.88
CA LEU A 317 22.24 7.04 -15.52
C LEU A 317 23.14 8.10 -14.86
N PHE A 318 23.17 8.16 -13.53
CA PHE A 318 23.78 9.26 -12.77
C PHE A 318 25.19 8.96 -12.25
N ASN A 319 25.63 7.69 -12.19
CA ASN A 319 27.00 7.35 -11.82
C ASN A 319 27.99 7.62 -12.98
N ARG A 320 28.10 8.90 -13.38
CA ARG A 320 28.96 9.40 -14.45
C ARG A 320 29.69 10.65 -13.97
N PRO A 321 30.92 10.94 -14.45
CA PRO A 321 31.69 12.11 -14.01
C PRO A 321 30.93 13.45 -14.09
N LEU A 322 30.16 13.65 -15.17
CA LEU A 322 29.37 14.88 -15.38
C LEU A 322 28.21 15.05 -14.39
N LEU A 323 27.70 13.95 -13.83
CA LEU A 323 26.55 13.92 -12.93
C LEU A 323 26.96 13.59 -11.48
N ALA A 324 28.27 13.51 -11.20
CA ALA A 324 28.80 13.15 -9.90
C ALA A 324 28.32 14.09 -8.77
N TRP A 325 28.16 15.38 -9.07
CA TRP A 325 27.64 16.37 -8.11
C TRP A 325 26.23 16.03 -7.60
N LEU A 326 25.40 15.38 -8.43
CA LEU A 326 24.06 14.94 -8.03
C LEU A 326 24.09 13.53 -7.44
N TYR A 327 24.85 12.61 -8.06
CA TYR A 327 24.92 11.21 -7.63
C TYR A 327 25.58 11.03 -6.26
N GLN A 328 26.61 11.82 -5.95
CA GLN A 328 27.30 11.79 -4.66
C GLN A 328 26.66 12.72 -3.61
N SER A 329 25.52 13.33 -3.92
CA SER A 329 24.78 14.17 -2.99
C SER A 329 23.42 13.57 -2.64
N VAL A 330 22.77 14.17 -1.64
CA VAL A 330 21.40 13.82 -1.23
C VAL A 330 20.40 13.96 -2.39
N GLY A 331 20.72 14.76 -3.41
CA GLY A 331 19.83 14.99 -4.55
C GLY A 331 19.43 13.71 -5.26
N ILE A 332 20.29 12.68 -5.34
CA ILE A 332 19.92 11.39 -5.92
C ILE A 332 18.87 10.65 -5.08
N VAL A 333 18.93 10.77 -3.75
CA VAL A 333 17.98 10.15 -2.83
C VAL A 333 16.61 10.83 -2.95
N ILE A 334 16.60 12.16 -2.97
CA ILE A 334 15.36 12.93 -3.18
C ILE A 334 14.76 12.57 -4.53
N LEU A 335 15.57 12.52 -5.59
CA LEU A 335 15.10 12.16 -6.94
C LEU A 335 14.50 10.74 -6.95
N ALA A 336 15.17 9.77 -6.34
CA ALA A 336 14.69 8.39 -6.24
C ALA A 336 13.40 8.24 -5.42
N LEU A 337 13.14 9.14 -4.47
CA LEU A 337 11.90 9.11 -3.69
C LEU A 337 10.75 9.89 -4.35
N THR A 338 11.07 10.82 -5.26
CA THR A 338 10.07 11.60 -6.01
C THR A 338 9.55 10.91 -7.27
N VAL A 339 10.36 10.03 -7.83
CA VAL A 339 10.07 9.26 -9.04
C VAL A 339 9.82 7.85 -8.57
#